data_AF-Q1MAK4-F1
#
_entry.id   AF-Q1MAK4-F1
#
_cell.length_a   1.000
_cell.length_b   1.000
_cell.length_c   1.000
_cell.angle_alpha   90.00
_cell.angle_beta   90.00
_cell.angle_gamma   90.00
#
_symmetry.space_group_name_H-M   'P 1'
#
loop_
_entity.id
_entity.type
_entity.pdbx_description
1 polymer ?
#
loop_
_entity_poly.entity_id
_entity_poly.type
_entity_poly.pdbx_seq_one_letter_code
_entity_poly.pdbx_strand_id
1 'polypeptide(L)'
;MTKLENPVLMATIGGAQGLRGEVRAKAYTADPGALGDYGHLHSMDGRSFEVLEIREMKNVVVVRFRGVNDRNAAEALNGLELYIERDNLPDEELDEDEFYYADLEGLEARDDKGVSYGTVTGVFDFGAGDLLELKGPGKRPVLIPFSEASVLEIDLEAGTLLIDPLAAGLVDDPEELSKFTPDKPKKKK
;
A
#
# COMPACT_ATOMS: atom_id res chain seq x y z
N MET A 1 21.65 -12.88 -4.92
CA MET A 1 20.82 -11.74 -4.50
C MET A 1 19.54 -11.86 -5.28
N THR A 2 18.43 -12.14 -4.62
CA THR A 2 17.10 -12.10 -5.25
C THR A 2 16.79 -10.64 -5.51
N LYS A 3 16.72 -10.26 -6.78
CA LYS A 3 16.25 -8.93 -7.15
C LYS A 3 14.74 -9.02 -7.17
N LEU A 4 14.07 -8.21 -6.37
CA LEU A 4 12.62 -8.18 -6.35
C LEU A 4 12.11 -7.53 -7.65
N GLU A 5 11.11 -8.14 -8.29
CA GLU A 5 10.52 -7.63 -9.54
C GLU A 5 9.33 -6.71 -9.26
N ASN A 6 8.41 -7.13 -8.39
CA ASN A 6 7.27 -6.32 -7.97
C ASN A 6 7.11 -6.35 -6.43
N PRO A 7 7.98 -5.65 -5.70
CA PRO A 7 8.04 -5.75 -4.25
C PRO A 7 6.88 -5.04 -3.54
N VAL A 8 6.23 -5.73 -2.61
CA VAL A 8 5.22 -5.17 -1.69
C VAL A 8 5.86 -4.94 -0.33
N LEU A 9 5.76 -3.71 0.19
CA LEU A 9 6.30 -3.35 1.51
C LEU A 9 5.45 -3.97 2.62
N MET A 10 6.04 -4.86 3.40
CA MET A 10 5.36 -5.59 4.47
C MET A 10 5.66 -5.02 5.86
N ALA A 11 6.89 -4.53 6.08
CA ALA A 11 7.24 -3.92 7.35
C ALA A 11 8.43 -2.95 7.27
N THR A 12 8.49 -2.03 8.22
CA THR A 12 9.68 -1.21 8.48
C THR A 12 10.26 -1.55 9.85
N ILE A 13 11.50 -2.01 9.89
CA ILE A 13 12.23 -2.29 11.13
C ILE A 13 12.52 -0.98 11.87
N GLY A 14 12.20 -0.95 13.15
CA GLY A 14 12.56 0.10 14.10
C GLY A 14 13.68 -0.32 15.06
N GLY A 15 13.77 0.35 16.20
CA GLY A 15 14.86 0.12 17.14
C GLY A 15 14.81 -1.25 17.83
N ALA A 16 15.99 -1.72 18.24
CA ALA A 16 16.17 -2.98 18.96
C ALA A 16 15.33 -3.08 20.24
N GLN A 17 14.87 -4.30 20.51
CA GLN A 17 14.09 -4.69 21.67
C GLN A 17 14.93 -5.65 22.54
N GLY A 18 15.23 -5.24 23.78
CA GLY A 18 16.03 -6.05 24.69
C GLY A 18 17.48 -6.28 24.23
N LEU A 19 18.03 -7.46 24.59
CA LEU A 19 19.43 -7.84 24.36
C LEU A 19 19.60 -9.09 23.47
N ARG A 20 18.50 -9.76 23.09
CA ARG A 20 18.52 -11.06 22.40
C ARG A 20 18.35 -10.97 20.88
N GLY A 21 18.56 -9.78 20.30
CA GLY A 21 18.42 -9.57 18.86
C GLY A 21 16.98 -9.39 18.36
N GLU A 22 16.04 -9.12 19.25
CA GLU A 22 14.68 -8.74 18.84
C GLU A 22 14.67 -7.30 18.30
N VAL A 23 13.80 -7.03 17.34
CA VAL A 23 13.53 -5.67 16.82
C VAL A 23 12.07 -5.32 17.00
N ARG A 24 11.76 -4.03 17.15
CA ARG A 24 10.41 -3.54 16.89
C ARG A 24 10.26 -3.34 15.39
N ALA A 25 9.11 -3.65 14.81
CA ALA A 25 8.80 -3.35 13.42
C ALA A 25 7.37 -2.83 13.29
N LYS A 26 7.17 -1.84 12.42
CA LYS A 26 5.83 -1.45 11.98
C LYS A 26 5.44 -2.41 10.86
N ALA A 27 4.43 -3.24 11.08
CA ALA A 27 3.86 -4.10 10.05
C ALA A 27 2.80 -3.33 9.26
N TYR A 28 2.64 -3.66 7.99
CA TYR A 28 1.65 -3.10 7.07
C TYR A 28 0.60 -4.14 6.63
N THR A 29 0.68 -5.35 7.18
CA THR A 29 -0.36 -6.38 7.06
C THR A 29 -1.60 -5.99 7.86
N ALA A 30 -2.77 -6.46 7.43
CA ALA A 30 -4.03 -6.25 8.15
C ALA A 30 -3.97 -6.83 9.59
N ASP A 31 -3.44 -8.05 9.71
CA ASP A 31 -3.00 -8.61 10.99
C ASP A 31 -1.48 -8.45 11.12
N PRO A 32 -0.97 -7.59 12.04
CA PRO A 32 0.46 -7.43 12.26
C PRO A 32 1.18 -8.73 12.64
N GLY A 33 0.50 -9.66 13.34
CA GLY A 33 1.05 -10.94 13.76
C GLY A 33 1.31 -11.89 12.59
N ALA A 34 0.53 -11.78 11.51
CA ALA A 34 0.65 -12.61 10.31
C ALA A 34 1.89 -12.31 9.45
N LEU A 35 2.67 -11.27 9.78
CA LEU A 35 3.88 -10.92 9.04
C LEU A 35 4.87 -12.11 8.90
N GLY A 36 4.87 -13.04 9.86
CA GLY A 36 5.70 -14.25 9.80
C GLY A 36 5.19 -15.34 8.85
N ASP A 37 3.94 -15.26 8.40
CA ASP A 37 3.28 -16.32 7.63
C ASP A 37 3.57 -16.22 6.13
N TYR A 38 3.99 -15.05 5.65
CA TYR A 38 4.40 -14.81 4.25
C TYR A 38 5.79 -15.36 3.90
N GLY A 39 6.39 -16.18 4.77
CA GLY A 39 7.69 -16.81 4.56
C GLY A 39 8.87 -15.87 4.77
N HIS A 40 9.81 -15.84 3.81
CA HIS A 40 11.00 -15.01 3.92
C HIS A 40 10.67 -13.57 3.51
N LEU A 41 11.06 -12.62 4.35
CA LEU A 41 11.03 -11.21 4.04
C LEU A 41 12.37 -10.78 3.42
N HIS A 42 12.34 -9.84 2.50
CA HIS A 42 13.50 -9.41 1.73
C HIS A 42 13.71 -7.91 1.87
N SER A 43 14.96 -7.45 1.92
CA SER A 43 15.26 -6.02 1.79
C SER A 43 15.75 -5.71 0.38
N MET A 44 15.62 -4.45 -0.03
CA MET A 44 16.04 -3.97 -1.36
C MET A 44 17.54 -4.15 -1.64
N ASP A 45 18.37 -4.31 -0.60
CA ASP A 45 19.79 -4.62 -0.74
C ASP A 45 20.10 -6.12 -0.89
N GLY A 46 19.06 -6.96 -1.00
CA GLY A 46 19.18 -8.38 -1.31
C GLY A 46 19.37 -9.30 -0.10
N ARG A 47 19.24 -8.79 1.14
CA ARG A 47 19.18 -9.65 2.34
C ARG A 47 17.81 -10.32 2.44
N SER A 48 17.78 -11.45 3.14
CA SER A 48 16.58 -12.25 3.38
C SER A 48 16.47 -12.58 4.87
N PHE A 49 15.26 -12.54 5.40
CA PHE A 49 14.94 -12.59 6.81
C PHE A 49 13.86 -13.64 7.07
N GLU A 50 14.19 -14.65 7.86
CA GLU A 50 13.25 -15.65 8.38
C GLU A 50 12.75 -15.19 9.76
N VAL A 51 11.44 -15.02 9.91
CA VAL A 51 10.80 -14.72 11.19
C VAL A 51 10.79 -15.98 12.05
N LEU A 52 11.43 -15.94 13.22
CA LEU A 52 11.43 -17.05 14.19
C LEU A 52 10.33 -16.91 15.23
N GLU A 53 10.13 -15.68 15.72
CA GLU A 53 9.13 -15.35 16.71
C GLU A 53 8.57 -13.97 16.39
N ILE A 54 7.27 -13.81 16.53
CA ILE A 54 6.58 -12.53 16.38
C ILE A 54 5.54 -12.39 17.50
N ARG A 55 5.42 -11.19 18.03
CA ARG A 55 4.35 -10.83 18.98
C ARG A 55 3.96 -9.38 18.82
N GLU A 56 2.68 -9.09 18.99
CA GLU A 56 2.19 -7.73 19.00
C GLU A 56 2.60 -6.96 20.26
N MET A 57 2.89 -5.69 20.08
CA MET A 57 3.17 -4.75 21.16
C MET A 57 2.68 -3.35 20.81
N LYS A 58 1.47 -3.02 21.27
CA LYS A 58 0.80 -1.73 21.00
C LYS A 58 0.59 -1.51 19.50
N ASN A 59 1.38 -0.62 18.89
CA ASN A 59 1.28 -0.19 17.50
C ASN A 59 2.41 -0.72 16.62
N VAL A 60 3.18 -1.69 17.14
CA VAL A 60 4.29 -2.36 16.46
C VAL A 60 4.25 -3.85 16.79
N VAL A 61 5.00 -4.64 16.03
CA VAL A 61 5.34 -6.01 16.40
C VAL A 61 6.76 -6.08 16.93
N VAL A 62 7.02 -7.02 17.83
CA VAL A 62 8.37 -7.42 18.21
C VAL A 62 8.70 -8.69 17.45
N VAL A 63 9.76 -8.63 16.65
CA VAL A 63 10.16 -9.71 15.74
C VAL A 63 11.55 -10.19 16.11
N ARG A 64 11.73 -11.51 16.11
CA ARG A 64 13.03 -12.16 16.19
C ARG A 64 13.34 -12.80 14.85
N PHE A 65 14.41 -12.33 14.20
CA PHE A 65 14.86 -12.89 12.94
C PHE A 65 15.95 -13.93 13.15
N ARG A 66 15.99 -14.93 12.27
CA ARG A 66 17.12 -15.87 12.22
C ARG A 66 18.42 -15.13 11.94
N GLY A 67 19.45 -15.41 12.74
CA GLY A 67 20.77 -14.81 12.60
C GLY A 67 20.95 -13.47 13.32
N VAL A 68 19.88 -12.86 13.84
CA VAL A 68 19.95 -11.63 14.65
C VAL A 68 19.87 -12.02 16.12
N ASN A 69 21.02 -12.12 16.79
CA ASN A 69 21.13 -12.77 18.09
C ASN A 69 21.46 -11.84 19.26
N ASP A 70 21.83 -10.58 18.96
CA ASP A 70 22.20 -9.60 19.97
C ASP A 70 21.69 -8.20 19.62
N ARG A 71 21.76 -7.31 20.62
CA ARG A 71 21.29 -5.93 20.48
C ARG A 71 21.99 -5.17 19.35
N ASN A 72 23.29 -5.37 19.15
CA ASN A 72 24.05 -4.63 18.14
C ASN A 72 23.59 -5.04 16.72
N ALA A 73 23.39 -6.34 16.50
CA ALA A 73 22.85 -6.86 15.25
C ALA A 73 21.44 -6.31 14.98
N ALA A 74 20.58 -6.24 15.99
CA ALA A 74 19.25 -5.66 15.89
C ALA A 74 19.28 -4.14 15.60
N GLU A 75 20.16 -3.39 16.27
CA GLU A 75 20.31 -1.94 16.05
C GLU A 75 20.81 -1.63 14.63
N ALA A 76 21.65 -2.49 14.05
CA ALA A 76 22.13 -2.35 12.66
C ALA A 76 21.02 -2.51 11.59
N LEU A 77 19.84 -3.03 11.96
CA LEU A 77 18.70 -3.18 11.06
C LEU A 77 17.70 -2.02 11.15
N ASN A 78 17.87 -1.08 12.08
CA ASN A 78 16.93 0.01 12.29
C ASN A 78 16.76 0.87 11.03
N GLY A 79 15.51 1.05 10.60
CA GLY A 79 15.12 1.76 9.39
C GLY A 79 15.06 0.88 8.14
N LEU A 80 15.42 -0.40 8.22
CA LEU A 80 15.37 -1.29 7.07
C LEU A 80 13.92 -1.65 6.72
N GLU A 81 13.60 -1.55 5.45
CA GLU A 81 12.30 -1.95 4.89
C GLU A 81 12.36 -3.41 4.42
N LEU A 82 11.27 -4.12 4.70
CA LEU A 82 11.09 -5.54 4.44
C LEU A 82 9.91 -5.74 3.48
N TYR A 83 10.15 -6.54 2.46
CA TYR A 83 9.27 -6.75 1.33
C TYR A 83 9.05 -8.24 1.08
N ILE A 84 7.98 -8.53 0.35
CA ILE A 84 7.80 -9.79 -0.38
C ILE A 84 7.60 -9.46 -1.87
N GLU A 85 7.65 -10.47 -2.74
CA GLU A 85 7.12 -10.31 -4.10
C GLU A 85 5.61 -10.25 -4.06
N ARG A 86 5.00 -9.44 -4.95
CA ARG A 86 3.55 -9.36 -5.09
C ARG A 86 2.90 -10.74 -5.31
N ASP A 87 3.57 -11.61 -6.06
CA ASP A 87 3.13 -12.98 -6.36
C ASP A 87 3.10 -13.91 -5.13
N ASN A 88 3.66 -13.48 -3.98
CA ASN A 88 3.60 -14.23 -2.72
C ASN A 88 2.40 -13.82 -1.85
N LEU A 89 1.59 -12.84 -2.27
CA LEU A 89 0.32 -12.55 -1.61
C LEU A 89 -0.74 -13.58 -2.04
N PRO A 90 -1.57 -14.06 -1.11
CA PRO A 90 -2.60 -15.05 -1.40
C PRO A 90 -3.81 -14.40 -2.07
N ASP A 91 -3.72 -14.13 -3.38
CA ASP A 91 -4.82 -13.58 -4.17
C ASP A 91 -6.08 -14.47 -4.13
N GLU A 92 -5.90 -15.78 -3.94
CA GLU A 92 -7.00 -16.74 -3.78
C GLU A 92 -7.83 -16.57 -2.50
N GLU A 93 -7.32 -15.80 -1.53
CA GLU A 93 -8.02 -15.49 -0.28
C GLU A 93 -8.88 -14.22 -0.40
N LEU A 94 -8.75 -13.44 -1.47
CA LEU A 94 -9.55 -12.23 -1.69
C LEU A 94 -10.93 -12.57 -2.24
N ASP A 95 -11.96 -11.95 -1.67
CA ASP A 95 -13.28 -11.87 -2.30
C ASP A 95 -13.24 -10.94 -3.55
N GLU A 96 -14.27 -11.00 -4.41
CA GLU A 96 -14.31 -10.26 -5.69
C GLU A 96 -14.15 -8.73 -5.54
N ASP A 97 -14.50 -8.18 -4.38
CA ASP A 97 -14.42 -6.74 -4.06
C ASP A 97 -13.33 -6.41 -3.03
N GLU A 98 -12.46 -7.37 -2.71
CA GLU A 98 -11.31 -7.17 -1.83
C GLU A 98 -10.03 -6.93 -2.63
N PHE A 99 -9.25 -5.93 -2.20
CA PHE A 99 -8.04 -5.52 -2.88
C PHE A 99 -6.93 -5.25 -1.87
N TYR A 100 -5.71 -5.61 -2.22
CA TYR A 100 -4.56 -5.11 -1.48
C TYR A 100 -4.38 -3.62 -1.75
N TYR A 101 -4.14 -2.83 -0.71
CA TYR A 101 -3.85 -1.40 -0.87
C TYR A 101 -2.67 -1.13 -1.81
N ALA A 102 -1.69 -2.05 -1.83
CA ALA A 102 -0.55 -1.98 -2.74
C ALA A 102 -0.94 -2.03 -4.23
N ASP A 103 -2.06 -2.67 -4.57
CA ASP A 103 -2.56 -2.75 -5.94
C ASP A 103 -3.36 -1.51 -6.34
N LEU A 104 -3.93 -0.82 -5.34
CA LEU A 104 -4.70 0.40 -5.57
C LEU A 104 -3.80 1.61 -5.80
N GLU A 105 -2.63 1.64 -5.16
CA GLU A 105 -1.66 2.73 -5.33
C GLU A 105 -1.15 2.81 -6.78
N GLY A 106 -1.18 4.01 -7.35
CA GLY A 106 -0.76 4.27 -8.73
C GLY A 106 -1.87 4.20 -9.77
N LEU A 107 -3.05 3.64 -9.44
CA LEU A 107 -4.18 3.60 -10.38
C LEU A 107 -4.68 5.02 -10.69
N GLU A 108 -5.03 5.27 -11.95
CA GLU A 108 -5.56 6.56 -12.40
C GLU A 108 -7.09 6.62 -12.24
N ALA A 109 -7.59 7.56 -11.45
CA ALA A 109 -9.02 7.77 -11.26
C ALA A 109 -9.62 8.60 -12.40
N ARG A 110 -10.63 8.04 -13.07
CA ARG A 110 -11.33 8.66 -14.20
C ARG A 110 -12.85 8.55 -14.07
N ASP A 111 -13.58 9.52 -14.61
CA ASP A 111 -15.03 9.44 -14.73
C ASP A 111 -15.48 8.73 -16.02
N ASP A 112 -16.80 8.60 -16.19
CA ASP A 112 -17.46 8.02 -17.38
C ASP A 112 -17.21 8.79 -18.68
N LYS A 113 -16.68 10.02 -18.60
CA LYS A 113 -16.29 10.87 -19.73
C LYS A 113 -14.79 10.76 -20.03
N GLY A 114 -14.04 9.97 -19.26
CA GLY A 114 -12.60 9.81 -19.38
C GLY A 114 -11.79 10.99 -18.83
N VAL A 115 -12.40 11.84 -18.00
CA VAL A 115 -11.71 12.92 -17.30
C VAL A 115 -10.88 12.35 -16.16
N SER A 116 -9.60 12.71 -16.11
CA SER A 116 -8.70 12.30 -15.03
C SER A 116 -8.81 13.21 -13.80
N TYR A 117 -8.92 12.58 -12.63
CA TYR A 117 -8.94 13.23 -11.31
C TYR A 117 -7.60 13.08 -10.56
N GLY A 118 -6.66 12.31 -11.12
CA GLY A 118 -5.34 12.07 -10.56
C GLY A 118 -5.06 10.58 -10.41
N THR A 119 -3.96 10.26 -9.75
CA THR A 119 -3.59 8.88 -9.40
C THR A 119 -3.73 8.65 -7.91
N VAL A 120 -4.06 7.43 -7.51
CA VAL A 120 -4.03 7.03 -6.09
C VAL A 120 -2.60 7.13 -5.58
N THR A 121 -2.40 7.84 -4.48
CA THR A 121 -1.09 7.97 -3.80
C THR A 121 -1.06 7.36 -2.41
N GLY A 122 -2.18 6.85 -1.93
CA GLY A 122 -2.27 6.12 -0.68
C GLY A 122 -3.71 5.74 -0.34
N VAL A 123 -3.85 4.75 0.53
CA VAL A 123 -5.12 4.31 1.12
C VAL A 123 -5.06 4.56 2.62
N PHE A 124 -6.12 5.13 3.19
CA PHE A 124 -6.16 5.52 4.59
C PHE A 124 -7.46 5.07 5.25
N ASP A 125 -7.35 4.39 6.38
CA ASP A 125 -8.48 4.16 7.30
C ASP A 125 -8.33 5.05 8.54
N PHE A 126 -9.30 5.95 8.74
CA PHE A 126 -9.39 6.81 9.93
C PHE A 126 -10.53 6.39 10.89
N GLY A 127 -11.05 5.17 10.73
CA GLY A 127 -12.10 4.56 11.55
C GLY A 127 -13.52 4.71 10.99
N ALA A 128 -13.66 5.25 9.78
CA ALA A 128 -14.96 5.46 9.11
C ALA A 128 -15.04 4.77 7.74
N GLY A 129 -14.16 3.79 7.50
CA GLY A 129 -13.96 3.16 6.20
C GLY A 129 -12.76 3.75 5.46
N ASP A 130 -12.42 3.09 4.36
CA ASP A 130 -11.23 3.38 3.58
C ASP A 130 -11.40 4.63 2.71
N LEU A 131 -10.33 5.41 2.63
CA LEU A 131 -10.23 6.61 1.79
C LEU A 131 -9.06 6.46 0.83
N LEU A 132 -9.30 6.76 -0.45
CA LEU A 132 -8.24 6.90 -1.44
C LEU A 132 -7.76 8.35 -1.48
N GLU A 133 -6.45 8.56 -1.37
CA GLU A 133 -5.85 9.85 -1.70
C GLU A 133 -5.57 9.92 -3.20
N LEU A 134 -6.22 10.85 -3.89
CA LEU A 134 -5.96 11.15 -5.29
C LEU A 134 -5.07 12.39 -5.42
N LYS A 135 -4.06 12.29 -6.29
CA LYS A 135 -3.17 13.41 -6.59
C LYS A 135 -3.01 13.61 -8.09
N GLY A 136 -3.49 14.76 -8.57
CA GLY A 136 -3.27 15.22 -9.94
C GLY A 136 -2.05 16.14 -10.08
N PRO A 137 -1.51 16.31 -11.31
CA PRO A 137 -0.39 17.22 -11.57
C PRO A 137 -0.72 18.65 -11.15
N GLY A 138 0.11 19.22 -10.25
CA GLY A 138 -0.06 20.61 -9.79
C GLY A 138 -1.28 20.86 -8.90
N LYS A 139 -2.02 19.81 -8.52
CA LYS A 139 -3.16 19.89 -7.60
C LYS A 139 -2.76 19.44 -6.20
N ARG A 140 -3.48 19.92 -5.20
CA ARG A 140 -3.38 19.36 -3.84
C ARG A 140 -4.01 17.97 -3.83
N PRO A 141 -3.50 17.04 -3.00
CA PRO A 141 -4.16 15.76 -2.80
C PRO A 141 -5.58 15.96 -2.26
N VAL A 142 -6.47 15.05 -2.64
CA VAL A 142 -7.86 14.99 -2.16
C VAL A 142 -8.15 13.58 -1.69
N LEU A 143 -9.00 13.44 -0.67
CA LEU A 143 -9.46 12.14 -0.19
C LEU A 143 -10.85 11.87 -0.76
N ILE A 144 -11.05 10.69 -1.33
CA ILE A 144 -12.36 10.19 -1.75
C ILE A 144 -12.69 8.90 -0.98
N PRO A 145 -13.97 8.61 -0.72
CA PRO A 145 -14.37 7.33 -0.15
C PRO A 145 -14.00 6.16 -1.07
N PHE A 146 -13.46 5.08 -0.51
CA PHE A 146 -13.37 3.79 -1.20
C PHE A 146 -14.67 3.02 -0.93
N SER A 147 -15.67 3.27 -1.76
CA SER A 147 -17.00 2.65 -1.65
C SER A 147 -17.58 2.41 -3.03
N GLU A 148 -18.49 1.45 -3.17
CA GLU A 148 -19.18 1.14 -4.43
C GLU A 148 -19.90 2.33 -5.07
N ALA A 149 -20.26 3.35 -4.27
CA ALA A 149 -20.88 4.56 -4.78
C ALA A 149 -19.86 5.50 -5.43
N SER A 150 -18.63 5.55 -4.92
CA SER A 150 -17.59 6.48 -5.35
C SER A 150 -16.64 5.84 -6.37
N VAL A 151 -16.32 4.56 -6.21
CA VAL A 151 -15.46 3.76 -7.09
C VAL A 151 -16.33 2.66 -7.70
N LEU A 152 -16.68 2.86 -8.97
CA LEU A 152 -17.66 2.04 -9.69
C LEU A 152 -17.04 0.80 -10.34
N GLU A 153 -15.77 0.89 -10.74
CA GLU A 153 -15.03 -0.20 -11.38
C GLU A 153 -13.53 -0.03 -11.13
N ILE A 154 -12.83 -1.15 -10.96
CA ILE A 154 -11.38 -1.20 -10.79
C ILE A 154 -10.81 -2.10 -11.87
N ASP A 155 -9.95 -1.55 -12.72
CA ASP A 155 -9.22 -2.30 -13.75
C ASP A 155 -7.72 -2.25 -13.42
N LEU A 156 -7.26 -3.30 -12.75
CA LEU A 156 -5.85 -3.45 -12.36
C LEU A 156 -4.93 -3.64 -13.57
N GLU A 157 -5.42 -4.22 -14.66
CA GLU A 157 -4.63 -4.47 -15.87
C GLU A 157 -4.44 -3.16 -16.67
N ALA A 158 -5.50 -2.35 -16.78
CA ALA A 158 -5.43 -1.03 -17.40
C ALA A 158 -4.79 0.03 -16.49
N GLY A 159 -4.72 -0.22 -15.19
CA GLY A 159 -4.20 0.71 -14.20
C GLY A 159 -5.15 1.88 -13.92
N THR A 160 -6.46 1.64 -13.91
CA THR A 160 -7.48 2.69 -13.82
C THR A 160 -8.60 2.36 -12.85
N LEU A 161 -9.20 3.42 -12.30
CA LEU A 161 -10.43 3.37 -11.49
C LEU A 161 -11.50 4.17 -12.21
N LEU A 162 -12.69 3.61 -12.38
CA LEU A 162 -13.88 4.38 -12.75
C LEU A 162 -14.49 4.94 -11.46
N ILE A 163 -14.66 6.26 -11.40
CA ILE A 163 -15.25 6.94 -10.25
C ILE A 163 -16.51 7.71 -10.63
N ASP A 164 -17.42 7.86 -9.67
CA ASP A 164 -18.48 8.86 -9.72
C ASP A 164 -17.98 10.13 -8.99
N PRO A 165 -17.70 11.24 -9.70
CA PRO A 165 -17.15 12.44 -9.06
C PRO A 165 -18.10 13.08 -8.05
N LEU A 166 -19.41 12.93 -8.20
CA LEU A 166 -20.40 13.49 -7.28
C LEU A 166 -20.41 12.67 -5.99
N ALA A 167 -20.51 11.34 -6.09
CA ALA A 167 -20.46 10.45 -4.94
C ALA A 167 -19.09 10.46 -4.24
N ALA A 168 -18.02 10.72 -4.99
CA ALA A 168 -16.68 10.92 -4.46
C ALA A 168 -16.48 12.30 -3.78
N GLY A 169 -17.46 13.21 -3.87
CA GLY A 169 -17.36 14.56 -3.30
C GLY A 169 -16.36 15.47 -4.03
N LEU A 170 -16.06 15.17 -5.30
CA LEU A 170 -15.14 15.95 -6.14
C LEU A 170 -15.85 17.07 -6.91
N VAL A 171 -17.17 16.99 -7.05
CA VAL A 171 -18.03 18.03 -7.65
C VAL A 171 -19.28 18.24 -6.78
N ASP A 172 -19.72 19.49 -6.66
CA ASP A 172 -20.92 19.84 -5.88
C ASP A 172 -22.21 19.79 -6.71
N ASP A 173 -22.09 19.87 -8.05
CA ASP A 173 -23.20 19.86 -9.00
C ASP A 173 -22.81 19.03 -10.24
N PRO A 174 -23.68 18.13 -10.73
CA PRO A 174 -23.44 17.39 -11.97
C PRO A 174 -23.12 18.28 -13.19
N GLU A 175 -23.51 19.56 -13.22
CA GLU A 175 -23.13 20.48 -14.30
C GLU A 175 -21.63 20.84 -14.31
N GLU A 176 -20.93 20.74 -13.17
CA GLU A 176 -19.49 21.04 -13.05
C GLU A 176 -18.59 20.01 -13.76
N LEU A 177 -19.10 18.81 -14.06
CA LEU A 177 -18.39 17.76 -14.80
C LEU A 177 -17.85 18.25 -16.16
N SER A 178 -18.47 19.30 -16.72
CA SER A 178 -18.04 19.90 -17.99
C SER A 178 -16.76 20.74 -17.90
N LYS A 179 -16.29 21.11 -16.70
CA LYS A 179 -15.17 22.05 -16.49
C LYS A 179 -13.79 21.38 -16.48
N PHE A 180 -13.73 20.07 -16.24
CA PHE A 180 -12.48 19.33 -16.35
C PHE A 180 -12.31 18.84 -17.78
N THR A 181 -11.41 19.47 -18.53
CA THR A 181 -11.04 19.02 -19.87
C THR A 181 -10.08 17.83 -19.75
N PRO A 182 -10.25 16.74 -20.51
CA PRO A 182 -9.35 15.60 -20.45
C PRO A 182 -7.93 16.04 -20.82
N ASP A 183 -6.96 15.62 -20.00
CA ASP A 183 -5.55 15.92 -20.24
C ASP A 183 -5.13 15.21 -21.54
N LYS A 184 -4.67 15.97 -22.54
CA LYS A 184 -4.31 15.38 -23.83
C LYS A 184 -3.16 14.39 -23.62
N PRO A 185 -3.22 13.18 -24.21
CA PRO A 185 -2.15 12.20 -24.06
C PRO A 185 -0.84 12.82 -24.57
N LYS A 186 0.16 12.88 -23.70
CA LYS A 186 1.51 13.29 -24.09
C LYS A 186 2.02 12.28 -25.11
N LYS A 187 2.00 12.64 -26.40
CA LYS A 187 2.71 11.90 -27.44
C LYS A 187 4.18 11.79 -27.03
N LYS A 188 4.61 10.59 -26.60
CA LYS A 188 6.03 10.27 -26.52
C LYS A 188 6.59 10.32 -27.95
N LYS A 189 7.57 11.20 -28.15
CA LYS A 189 8.38 11.33 -29.36
C LYS A 189 9.48 10.29 -29.38
#